data_AF-A0AAV0HH94-F1
#
_entry.id   AF-A0AAV0HH94-F1
#
_cell.length_a   1.000
_cell.length_b   1.000
_cell.length_c   1.000
_cell.angle_alpha   90.00
_cell.angle_beta   90.00
_cell.angle_gamma   90.00
#
_symmetry.space_group_name_H-M   'P 1'
#
loop_
_entity.id
_entity.type
_entity.pdbx_description
1 polymer ?
#
loop_
_entity_poly.entity_id
_entity_poly.type
_entity_poly.pdbx_seq_one_letter_code
_entity_poly.pdbx_strand_id
1 'polypeptide(L)'
;LLDEDAKSIAPGSFERHWGIFRYDEQPKFVLDISGQGQNKFLVGARGVDYLPQKWCAFNPNAKDLSKLADNISYVCTFSDCTALGYGSSCNELDANGNASYAFNMYYQVQNQDDLACNFEGLASVTT
;
A
#
# COMPACT_ATOMS: atom_id res chain seq x y z
N LEU A 1 -7.16 17.66 -5.64
CA LEU A 1 -7.82 16.77 -4.65
C LEU A 1 -6.74 16.39 -3.66
N LEU A 2 -7.00 16.52 -2.36
CA LEU A 2 -6.09 16.04 -1.34
C LEU A 2 -6.36 14.54 -1.17
N ASP A 3 -5.36 13.71 -1.42
CA ASP A 3 -5.46 12.28 -1.11
C ASP A 3 -5.23 12.10 0.40
N GLU A 4 -6.25 11.63 1.11
CA GLU A 4 -6.18 11.39 2.55
C GLU A 4 -5.25 10.21 2.88
N ASP A 5 -5.06 9.26 1.96
CA ASP A 5 -4.13 8.15 2.15
C ASP A 5 -2.66 8.65 2.14
N ALA A 6 -2.40 9.84 1.59
CA ALA A 6 -1.11 10.53 1.62
C ALA A 6 -0.86 11.37 2.90
N LYS A 7 -1.75 11.31 3.90
CA LYS A 7 -1.53 11.98 5.19
C LYS A 7 -0.27 11.46 5.90
N SER A 8 0.39 12.34 6.64
CA SER A 8 1.57 11.99 7.43
C SER A 8 1.22 11.03 8.56
N ILE A 9 2.10 10.07 8.82
CA ILE A 9 2.00 9.14 9.96
C ILE A 9 2.76 9.62 11.19
N ALA A 10 3.33 10.82 11.17
CA ALA A 10 4.07 11.35 12.31
C ALA A 10 3.23 11.43 13.61
N PRO A 11 1.92 11.78 13.57
CA PRO A 11 1.05 11.71 14.76
C PRO A 11 0.64 10.28 15.14
N GLY A 12 0.74 9.34 14.19
CA GLY A 12 0.38 7.94 14.33
C GLY A 12 -0.02 7.30 13.00
N SER A 13 0.06 5.97 12.90
CA SER A 13 -0.23 5.21 11.67
C SER A 13 -1.70 5.23 11.23
N PHE A 14 -2.62 5.62 12.12
CA PHE A 14 -4.05 5.45 11.91
C PHE A 14 -4.71 6.58 11.10
N GLU A 15 -4.18 7.81 11.13
CA GLU A 15 -4.87 8.98 10.57
C GLU A 15 -5.08 8.86 9.06
N ARG A 16 -4.08 8.37 8.33
CA ARG A 16 -4.19 8.10 6.89
C ARG A 16 -5.23 7.02 6.53
N HIS A 17 -5.71 6.24 7.51
CA HIS A 17 -6.70 5.18 7.29
C HIS A 17 -8.13 5.59 7.60
N TRP A 18 -8.38 6.84 8.01
CA TRP A 18 -9.72 7.34 8.38
C TRP A 18 -10.64 7.65 7.21
N GLY A 19 -10.12 7.63 5.97
CA GLY A 19 -10.94 7.79 4.77
C GLY A 19 -12.11 6.79 4.75
N ILE A 20 -13.27 7.23 4.27
CA ILE A 20 -14.48 6.40 4.16
C ILE A 20 -14.48 5.49 2.92
N PHE A 21 -13.53 5.69 2.01
CA PHE A 21 -13.33 4.90 0.79
C PHE A 21 -11.93 4.28 0.77
N ARG A 22 -11.78 3.19 0.01
CA ARG A 22 -10.51 2.57 -0.38
C ARG A 22 -9.93 3.29 -1.59
N TYR A 23 -8.73 2.86 -2.02
CA TYR A 23 -8.04 3.39 -3.20
C TYR A 23 -8.87 3.29 -4.50
N ASP A 24 -9.79 2.33 -4.59
CA ASP A 24 -10.69 2.10 -5.73
C ASP A 24 -12.10 2.66 -5.51
N GLU A 25 -12.20 3.64 -4.60
CA GLU A 25 -13.45 4.33 -4.24
C GLU A 25 -14.54 3.39 -3.72
N GLN A 26 -14.17 2.18 -3.26
CA GLN A 26 -15.10 1.28 -2.57
C GLN A 26 -15.28 1.68 -1.10
N PRO A 27 -16.51 1.69 -0.56
CA PRO A 27 -16.77 2.13 0.80
C PRO A 27 -16.15 1.19 1.83
N LYS A 28 -15.49 1.75 2.85
CA LYS A 28 -14.86 1.02 3.97
C LYS A 28 -15.85 0.71 5.10
N PHE A 29 -16.80 1.60 5.33
CA PHE A 29 -17.71 1.54 6.48
C PHE A 29 -19.17 1.63 6.04
N VAL A 30 -20.06 1.05 6.85
CA VAL A 30 -21.48 1.38 6.78
C VAL A 30 -21.63 2.83 7.25
N LEU A 31 -22.25 3.67 6.43
CA LEU A 31 -22.46 5.08 6.73
C LEU A 31 -23.79 5.57 6.17
N ASP A 32 -24.62 6.14 7.04
CA ASP A 32 -25.87 6.79 6.65
C ASP A 32 -25.74 8.31 6.67
N ILE A 33 -25.43 8.87 5.50
CA ILE A 33 -25.39 10.33 5.32
C ILE A 33 -26.78 10.99 5.33
N SER A 34 -27.87 10.21 5.26
CA SER A 34 -29.24 10.76 5.31
C SER A 34 -29.73 11.02 6.74
N GLY A 35 -29.07 10.44 7.75
CA GLY A 35 -29.46 10.57 9.16
C GLY A 35 -30.74 9.82 9.53
N GLN A 36 -31.19 8.87 8.70
CA GLN A 36 -32.44 8.12 8.88
C GLN A 36 -32.24 6.78 9.61
N GLY A 37 -31.03 6.48 10.09
CA GLY A 37 -30.72 5.24 10.79
C GLY A 37 -30.57 4.04 9.86
N GLN A 38 -30.18 4.25 8.61
CA GLN A 38 -30.01 3.18 7.62
C GLN A 38 -28.69 2.42 7.84
N ASN A 39 -28.73 1.09 7.83
CA ASN A 39 -27.52 0.26 7.89
C ASN A 39 -27.06 -0.12 6.47
N LYS A 40 -26.56 0.86 5.70
CA LYS A 40 -26.08 0.64 4.33
C LYS A 40 -24.69 1.20 4.09
N PHE A 41 -23.96 0.58 3.18
CA PHE A 41 -22.74 1.15 2.62
C PHE A 41 -23.10 2.30 1.65
N LEU A 42 -22.14 3.21 1.46
CA LEU A 42 -22.22 4.20 0.39
C LEU A 42 -22.16 3.52 -0.97
N VAL A 43 -22.51 4.25 -2.02
CA VAL A 43 -22.34 3.77 -3.39
C VAL A 43 -20.88 3.97 -3.77
N GLY A 44 -20.17 2.87 -4.06
CA GLY A 44 -18.81 2.93 -4.60
C GLY A 44 -18.80 3.40 -6.05
N ALA A 45 -17.63 3.80 -6.53
CA ALA A 45 -17.44 4.20 -7.92
C ALA A 45 -17.77 3.07 -8.90
N ARG A 46 -18.17 3.46 -10.10
CA ARG A 46 -18.47 2.55 -11.21
C ARG A 46 -17.48 2.80 -12.35
N GLY A 47 -17.11 1.73 -13.05
CA GLY A 47 -16.16 1.84 -14.17
C GLY A 47 -14.74 2.14 -13.71
N VAL A 48 -14.32 1.62 -12.55
CA VAL A 48 -12.93 1.69 -12.12
C VAL A 48 -12.10 0.78 -13.02
N ASP A 49 -11.18 1.39 -13.77
CA ASP A 49 -10.21 0.65 -14.58
C ASP A 49 -9.04 0.21 -13.69
N TYR A 50 -8.89 -1.10 -13.53
CA TYR A 50 -7.81 -1.68 -12.73
C TYR A 50 -6.55 -1.87 -13.57
N LEU A 51 -5.40 -1.63 -12.95
CA LEU A 51 -4.11 -1.99 -13.54
C LEU A 51 -3.97 -3.52 -13.65
N PRO A 52 -3.09 -4.02 -14.54
CA PRO A 52 -2.81 -5.44 -14.65
C PRO A 52 -2.40 -6.07 -13.31
N GLN A 53 -2.65 -7.37 -13.17
CA GLN A 53 -2.21 -8.16 -12.02
C GLN A 53 -0.70 -8.39 -12.10
N LYS A 54 0.04 -7.41 -11.58
CA LYS A 54 1.50 -7.40 -11.45
C LYS A 54 1.89 -6.90 -10.07
N TRP A 55 2.97 -7.45 -9.55
CA TRP A 55 3.49 -7.11 -8.23
C TRP A 55 5.00 -6.93 -8.28
N CYS A 56 5.52 -6.06 -7.43
CA CYS A 56 6.95 -5.96 -7.20
C CYS A 56 7.33 -6.75 -5.95
N ALA A 57 8.04 -7.86 -6.11
CA ALA A 57 8.40 -8.74 -5.01
C ALA A 57 9.93 -8.74 -4.77
N PHE A 58 10.34 -9.05 -3.54
CA PHE A 58 11.74 -9.24 -3.20
C PHE A 58 12.36 -10.33 -4.09
N ASN A 59 13.53 -10.06 -4.64
CA ASN A 59 14.28 -10.99 -5.46
C ASN A 59 15.14 -11.91 -4.56
N PRO A 60 14.77 -13.20 -4.39
CA PRO A 60 15.53 -14.11 -3.52
C PRO A 60 16.94 -14.42 -4.07
N ASN A 61 17.19 -14.13 -5.34
CA ASN A 61 18.49 -14.31 -5.98
C ASN A 61 19.39 -13.07 -5.91
N ALA A 62 18.96 -12.01 -5.20
CA ALA A 62 19.77 -10.82 -5.00
C ALA A 62 21.07 -11.18 -4.25
N LYS A 63 22.20 -10.76 -4.82
CA LYS A 63 23.54 -11.11 -4.30
C LYS A 63 24.02 -10.16 -3.22
N ASP A 64 23.61 -8.89 -3.29
CA ASP A 64 23.97 -7.85 -2.35
C ASP A 64 22.72 -7.34 -1.64
N LEU A 65 22.63 -7.57 -0.34
CA LEU A 65 21.53 -7.13 0.52
C LEU A 65 21.92 -5.92 1.39
N SER A 66 23.13 -5.38 1.23
CA SER A 66 23.62 -4.26 2.04
C SER A 66 22.74 -3.01 1.94
N LYS A 67 22.03 -2.87 0.82
CA LYS A 67 21.10 -1.77 0.52
C LYS A 67 19.64 -2.06 0.79
N LEU A 68 19.30 -3.24 1.33
CA LEU A 68 17.91 -3.62 1.57
C LEU A 68 17.20 -2.68 2.55
N ALA A 69 17.83 -2.37 3.69
CA ALA A 69 17.24 -1.48 4.69
C ALA A 69 17.08 -0.04 4.16
N ASP A 70 18.07 0.47 3.42
CA ASP A 70 18.03 1.80 2.78
C ASP A 70 16.87 1.88 1.77
N ASN A 71 16.73 0.86 0.91
CA ASN A 71 15.64 0.78 -0.07
C ASN A 71 14.27 0.66 0.60
N ILE A 72 14.14 -0.16 1.66
CA ILE A 72 12.90 -0.27 2.45
C ILE A 72 12.54 1.09 3.09
N SER A 73 13.51 1.79 3.69
CA SER A 73 13.27 3.11 4.28
C SER A 73 12.85 4.14 3.23
N TYR A 74 13.44 4.09 2.04
CA TYR A 74 13.07 4.95 0.92
C TYR A 74 11.62 4.67 0.48
N VAL A 75 11.26 3.42 0.19
CA VAL A 75 9.90 3.09 -0.26
C VAL A 75 8.85 3.44 0.78
N CYS A 76 9.11 3.21 2.07
CA CYS A 76 8.16 3.54 3.14
C CYS A 76 8.04 5.05 3.42
N THR A 77 8.94 5.87 2.86
CA THR A 77 8.79 7.34 2.87
C THR A 77 7.79 7.80 1.81
N PHE A 78 7.66 7.06 0.70
CA PHE A 78 6.85 7.42 -0.46
C PHE A 78 5.65 6.49 -0.70
N SER A 79 5.41 5.54 0.21
CA SER A 79 4.31 4.58 0.17
C SER A 79 3.86 4.23 1.58
N ASP A 80 2.72 3.56 1.70
CA ASP A 80 2.19 3.18 3.00
C ASP A 80 2.67 1.80 3.47
N CYS A 81 3.63 1.79 4.39
CA CYS A 81 4.14 0.57 5.03
C CYS A 81 3.51 0.27 6.39
N THR A 82 2.50 1.02 6.85
CA THR A 82 2.01 0.87 8.25
C THR A 82 1.44 -0.51 8.53
N ALA A 83 0.98 -1.25 7.50
CA ALA A 83 0.48 -2.61 7.66
C ALA A 83 1.53 -3.60 8.19
N LEU A 84 2.83 -3.29 8.05
CA LEU A 84 3.94 -4.08 8.58
C LEU A 84 4.20 -3.82 10.08
N GLY A 85 3.65 -2.72 10.62
CA GLY A 85 3.84 -2.33 12.01
C GLY A 85 3.30 -3.35 13.00
N TYR A 86 3.81 -3.33 14.23
CA TYR A 86 3.37 -4.21 15.31
C TYR A 86 1.85 -4.20 15.50
N GLY A 87 1.23 -5.39 15.52
CA GLY A 87 -0.22 -5.57 15.67
C GLY A 87 -1.08 -5.21 14.44
N SER A 88 -0.45 -4.87 13.31
CA SER A 88 -1.14 -4.61 12.04
C SER A 88 -1.37 -5.89 11.22
N SER A 89 -2.14 -5.79 10.14
CA SER A 89 -2.58 -6.95 9.34
C SER A 89 -1.45 -7.76 8.71
N CYS A 90 -0.29 -7.16 8.47
CA CYS A 90 0.86 -7.80 7.84
C CYS A 90 2.05 -7.93 8.81
N ASN A 91 1.81 -7.89 10.12
CA ASN A 91 2.88 -7.92 11.12
C ASN A 91 3.64 -9.25 11.18
N GLU A 92 3.00 -10.36 10.82
CA GLU A 92 3.57 -11.71 10.95
C GLU A 92 4.33 -12.19 9.70
N LEU A 93 4.58 -11.30 8.73
CA LEU A 93 5.38 -11.64 7.56
C LEU A 93 6.85 -11.85 7.94
N ASP A 94 7.50 -12.79 7.25
CA ASP A 94 8.94 -12.98 7.35
C ASP A 94 9.71 -11.82 6.68
N ALA A 95 11.05 -11.84 6.75
CA ALA A 95 11.87 -10.76 6.18
C ALA A 95 11.62 -10.55 4.67
N ASN A 96 11.43 -11.63 3.92
CA ASN A 96 11.18 -11.58 2.48
C ASN A 96 9.78 -11.04 2.18
N GLY A 97 8.78 -11.43 2.97
CA GLY A 97 7.41 -10.94 2.90
C GLY A 97 7.32 -9.45 3.24
N ASN A 98 8.02 -9.01 4.29
CA ASN A 98 8.11 -7.60 4.67
C ASN A 98 8.72 -6.76 3.53
N ALA A 99 9.85 -7.21 2.97
CA ALA A 99 10.48 -6.53 1.83
C ALA A 99 9.58 -6.52 0.58
N SER A 100 8.95 -7.64 0.26
CA SER A 100 8.03 -7.76 -0.88
C SER A 100 6.82 -6.85 -0.72
N TYR A 101 6.25 -6.76 0.48
CA TYR A 101 5.15 -5.85 0.75
C TYR A 101 5.56 -4.39 0.56
N ALA A 102 6.69 -3.97 1.14
CA ALA A 102 7.19 -2.61 1.02
C ALA A 102 7.48 -2.21 -0.45
N PHE A 103 8.14 -3.08 -1.21
CA PHE A 103 8.40 -2.86 -2.64
C PHE A 103 7.12 -2.82 -3.45
N ASN A 104 6.18 -3.72 -3.19
CA ASN A 104 4.91 -3.72 -3.90
C ASN A 104 4.09 -2.48 -3.60
N MET A 105 4.02 -2.03 -2.34
CA MET A 105 3.29 -0.80 -1.98
C MET A 105 3.79 0.40 -2.77
N TYR A 106 5.12 0.56 -2.88
CA TYR A 106 5.70 1.61 -3.72
C TYR A 106 5.38 1.42 -5.21
N TYR A 107 5.54 0.21 -5.74
CA TYR A 107 5.24 -0.08 -7.14
C TYR A 107 3.79 0.26 -7.52
N GLN A 108 2.82 -0.08 -6.66
CA GLN A 108 1.40 0.22 -6.93
C GLN A 108 1.11 1.73 -6.87
N VAL A 109 1.65 2.48 -5.90
CA VAL A 109 1.42 3.93 -5.83
C VAL A 109 2.14 4.71 -6.94
N GLN A 110 3.17 4.11 -7.56
CA GLN A 110 3.84 4.62 -8.75
C GLN A 110 3.19 4.13 -10.06
N ASN A 111 1.93 3.69 -10.04
CA ASN A 111 1.18 3.22 -11.22
C ASN A 111 1.86 2.08 -11.98
N GLN A 112 2.54 1.18 -11.27
CA GLN A 112 3.24 0.03 -11.85
C GLN A 112 4.34 0.42 -12.87
N ASP A 113 4.94 1.62 -12.73
CA ASP A 113 6.07 2.04 -13.55
C ASP A 113 7.21 1.00 -13.47
N ASP A 114 7.73 0.55 -14.62
CA ASP A 114 8.78 -0.47 -14.68
C ASP A 114 10.05 -0.06 -13.92
N LEU A 115 10.32 1.25 -13.79
CA LEU A 115 11.44 1.78 -13.01
C LEU A 115 11.18 1.77 -11.49
N ALA A 116 9.92 1.66 -11.07
CA ALA A 116 9.53 1.58 -9.66
C ALA A 116 9.72 0.17 -9.06
N CYS A 117 10.23 -0.80 -9.83
CA CYS A 117 10.53 -2.16 -9.37
C CYS A 117 11.94 -2.61 -9.76
N ASN A 118 12.96 -1.91 -9.27
CA ASN A 118 14.36 -2.30 -9.45
C ASN A 118 15.07 -2.46 -8.10
N PHE A 119 15.13 -1.38 -7.31
CA PHE A 119 15.78 -1.34 -6.00
C PHE A 119 17.19 -1.97 -6.02
N GLU A 120 18.01 -1.60 -7.01
CA GLU A 120 19.37 -2.13 -7.19
C GLU A 120 19.42 -3.66 -7.40
N GLY A 121 18.36 -4.21 -8.01
CA GLY A 121 18.20 -5.65 -8.25
C GLY A 121 17.64 -6.44 -7.05
N LEU A 122 17.27 -5.75 -5.97
CA LEU A 122 16.65 -6.35 -4.78
C LEU A 122 15.19 -6.75 -5.01
N ALA A 123 14.56 -6.28 -6.08
CA ALA A 123 13.20 -6.67 -6.43
C ALA A 123 13.04 -6.98 -7.91
N SER A 124 11.94 -7.66 -8.23
CA SER A 124 11.55 -7.99 -9.59
C SER A 124 10.04 -8.01 -9.72
N VAL A 125 9.54 -7.63 -10.90
CA VAL A 125 8.13 -7.74 -11.23
C VAL A 125 7.74 -9.20 -11.38
N THR A 126 6.61 -9.58 -10.78
CA THR A 126 5.97 -10.90 -10.92
C THR A 126 4.51 -10.73 -11.35
N THR A 127 3.96 -11.78 -11.96
CA THR A 127 2.55 -11.93 -12.35
C THR A 127 1.93 -13.15 -11.68
#